data_AF-A0A4U9HS77-F1
#
_entry.id   AF-A0A4U9HS77-F1
#
_cell.length_a   1.000
_cell.length_b   1.000
_cell.length_c   1.000
_cell.angle_alpha   90.00
_cell.angle_beta   90.00
_cell.angle_gamma   90.00
#
_symmetry.space_group_name_H-M   'P 1'
#
loop_
_entity.id
_entity.type
_entity.pdbx_description
1 polymer ?
#
loop_
_entity_poly.entity_id
_entity_poly.type
_entity_poly.pdbx_seq_one_letter_code
_entity_poly.pdbx_strand_id
1 'polypeptide(L)' 'MMAGEPLNEPIVGYGPFVMNSKTEIAEAIRDFNSGRFGQI' A
#
# COMPACT_ATOMS: atom_id res chain seq x y z
N MET A 1 -23.70 6.97 8.34
CA MET A 1 -23.20 5.62 8.65
C MET A 1 -22.49 5.13 7.40
N MET A 2 -21.22 4.72 7.48
CA MET A 2 -20.51 4.11 6.36
C MET A 2 -20.33 2.62 6.67
N ALA A 3 -20.73 1.76 5.74
CA ALA A 3 -20.55 0.31 5.80
C ALA A 3 -20.11 -0.17 4.41
N GLY A 4 -19.21 -1.16 4.37
CA GLY A 4 -18.68 -1.74 3.15
C GLY A 4 -18.49 -3.24 3.30
N GLU A 5 -18.48 -3.95 2.18
CA GLU A 5 -18.24 -5.41 2.16
C GLU A 5 -16.79 -5.72 2.54
N PRO A 6 -16.52 -6.74 3.37
CA PRO A 6 -15.16 -7.14 3.70
C PRO A 6 -14.39 -7.62 2.46
N LEU A 7 -13.16 -7.12 2.28
CA LEU A 7 -12.29 -7.51 1.17
C LEU A 7 -11.80 -8.96 1.27
N ASN A 8 -11.78 -9.55 2.47
CA ASN A 8 -11.29 -10.92 2.73
C ASN A 8 -9.86 -11.21 2.24
N GLU A 9 -9.06 -10.16 2.04
CA GLU A 9 -7.67 -10.26 1.63
C GLU A 9 -6.73 -9.95 2.81
N PRO A 10 -5.49 -10.48 2.80
CA PRO A 10 -4.47 -10.07 3.76
C PRO A 10 -4.25 -8.55 3.67
N ILE A 11 -4.13 -7.89 4.82
CA ILE A 11 -3.83 -6.47 4.94
C ILE A 11 -2.48 -6.32 5.64
N VAL A 12 -1.52 -5.70 4.95
CA VAL A 12 -0.18 -5.40 5.46
C VAL A 12 0.06 -3.91 5.32
N GLY A 13 0.30 -3.22 6.44
CA GLY A 13 0.53 -1.77 6.47
C GLY A 13 1.94 -1.40 6.92
N TYR A 14 2.54 -0.40 6.28
CA TYR A 14 3.79 0.22 6.71
C TYR A 14 3.82 1.72 6.35
N GLY A 15 3.77 2.59 7.36
CA GLY A 15 3.73 4.03 7.15
C GLY A 15 2.53 4.43 6.27
N PRO A 16 2.74 5.16 5.15
CA PRO A 16 1.66 5.56 4.25
C PRO A 16 1.21 4.46 3.26
N PHE A 17 1.79 3.25 3.33
CA PHE A 17 1.54 2.18 2.37
C PHE A 17 0.70 1.06 2.99
N VAL A 18 -0.30 0.58 2.23
CA VAL A 18 -1.14 -0.58 2.56
C VAL A 18 -1.19 -1.49 1.33
N MET A 19 -0.82 -2.76 1.51
CA MET A 19 -0.75 -3.79 0.46
C MET A 19 -1.16 -5.16 1.03
N ASN A 20 -1.13 -6.22 0.20
CA ASN A 20 -1.47 -7.57 0.63
C ASN A 20 -0.27 -8.36 1.18
N SER A 21 0.96 -7.92 0.93
CA SER A 21 2.18 -8.61 1.36
C SER A 21 3.34 -7.67 1.72
N LYS A 22 4.32 -8.19 2.48
CA LYS A 22 5.55 -7.46 2.82
C LYS A 22 6.42 -7.16 1.59
N THR A 23 6.38 -8.02 0.57
CA THR A 23 7.13 -7.83 -0.68
C THR A 23 6.62 -6.61 -1.44
N GLU A 24 5.29 -6.48 -1.56
CA GLU A 24 4.65 -5.32 -2.21
C GLU A 24 4.91 -4.03 -1.44
N ILE A 25 4.93 -4.07 -0.10
CA ILE A 25 5.35 -2.92 0.71
C ILE A 25 6.79 -2.50 0.37
N ALA A 26 7.72 -3.46 0.27
CA ALA A 26 9.10 -3.16 -0.07
C ALA A 26 9.23 -2.60 -1.50
N GLU A 27 8.39 -3.04 -2.43
CA GLU A 27 8.29 -2.49 -3.79
C GLU A 27 7.77 -1.04 -3.78
N ALA A 28 6.66 -0.79 -3.08
CA ALA A 28 6.08 0.54 -2.95
C ALA A 28 7.07 1.55 -2.35
N ILE A 29 7.85 1.13 -1.34
CA ILE A 29 8.92 1.96 -0.77
C ILE A 29 10.02 2.25 -1.79
N ARG A 30 10.46 1.25 -2.59
CA ARG A 30 11.46 1.46 -3.65
C ARG A 30 10.95 2.42 -4.71
N ASP A 31 9.70 2.25 -5.14
CA ASP A 31 9.03 3.11 -6.12
C ASP A 31 8.94 4.55 -5.60
N PHE A 32 8.55 4.72 -4.34
CA PHE A 32 8.49 6.02 -3.68
C PHE A 32 9.86 6.69 -3.62
N ASN A 33 10.88 5.98 -3.14
CA ASN A 33 12.24 6.50 -3.06
C ASN A 33 12.85 6.82 -4.43
N SER A 34 12.42 6.11 -5.48
CA SER A 34 12.85 6.37 -6.86
C SER A 34 12.13 7.55 -7.53
N GLY A 35 11.21 8.22 -6.85
CA GLY A 35 10.43 9.33 -7.39
C GLY A 35 9.41 8.89 -8.44
N ARG A 36 9.07 7.60 -8.51
CA ARG A 36 8.06 7.07 -9.45
C ARG A 36 6.63 7.41 -9.05
N PHE A 37 6.39 7.78 -7.79
CA PHE A 37 5.12 8.35 -7.36
C PHE A 37 5.12 9.85 -7.65
N GLY A 38 4.74 10.20 -8.88
CA GLY A 38 4.33 11.53 -9.36
C GLY A 38 5.01 12.77 -8.75
N GLN A 39 5.79 13.49 -9.56
CA GLN A 39 5.94 14.93 -9.33
C GLN A 39 4.55 15.58 -9.40
N ILE A 40 4.23 16.40 -8.39
CA ILE A 40 3.00 17.20 -8.28
C ILE A 40 2.91 18.18 -9.45
#